data_AF-A0A6G1YU49-F1
#
_entry.id   AF-A0A6G1YU49-F1
#
_cell.length_a   1.000
_cell.length_b   1.000
_cell.length_c   1.000
_cell.angle_alpha   90.00
_cell.angle_beta   90.00
_cell.angle_gamma   90.00
#
_symmetry.space_group_name_H-M   'P 1'
#
loop_
_entity.id
_entity.type
_entity.pdbx_description
1 polymer ?
#
loop_
_entity_poly.entity_id
_entity_poly.type
_entity_poly.pdbx_seq_one_letter_code
_entity_poly.pdbx_strand_id
1 'polypeptide(L)' 'MAQLQVLTSNQQPVTIWNHVVSINIKGVKMYKSFASTPRIRDIIKKYNPNILRL' A
#
# COMPACT_ATOMS: atom_id res chain seq x y z
N MET A 1 -9.43 -14.63 -1.07
CA MET A 1 -10.21 -15.24 -2.16
C MET A 1 -11.21 -16.26 -1.67
N ALA A 2 -10.79 -17.21 -0.82
CA ALA A 2 -11.69 -18.21 -0.24
C ALA A 2 -13.00 -17.62 0.31
N GLN A 3 -12.95 -16.55 1.10
CA GLN A 3 -14.15 -15.89 1.63
C GLN A 3 -15.09 -15.36 0.54
N LEU A 4 -14.55 -14.65 -0.45
CA LEU A 4 -15.35 -14.05 -1.53
C LEU A 4 -15.94 -15.13 -2.45
N GLN A 5 -15.19 -16.19 -2.74
CA GLN A 5 -15.66 -17.34 -3.53
C GLN A 5 -16.80 -18.08 -2.83
N VAL A 6 -16.69 -18.31 -1.52
CA VAL A 6 -17.74 -18.95 -0.72
C VAL A 6 -19.01 -18.09 -0.69
N LEU A 7 -18.88 -16.78 -0.53
CA LEU A 7 -20.02 -15.86 -0.44
C LEU A 7 -20.73 -15.63 -1.79
N THR A 8 -20.01 -15.75 -2.90
CA THR A 8 -20.56 -15.43 -4.23
C THR A 8 -20.84 -16.66 -5.08
N SER A 9 -20.42 -17.85 -4.62
CA SER A 9 -20.39 -19.10 -5.41
C SER A 9 -19.71 -18.97 -6.79
N ASN A 10 -18.98 -17.87 -7.02
CA ASN A 10 -18.24 -17.60 -8.22
C ASN A 10 -16.79 -18.06 -8.01
N GLN A 11 -16.30 -18.91 -8.91
CA GLN A 11 -14.93 -19.43 -8.83
C GLN A 11 -13.88 -18.36 -9.13
N GLN A 12 -14.20 -17.34 -9.92
CA GLN A 12 -13.29 -16.25 -10.30
C GLN A 12 -13.92 -14.87 -10.05
N PRO A 13 -14.10 -14.47 -8.78
CA PRO A 13 -14.77 -13.21 -8.45
C PRO A 13 -13.90 -11.97 -8.67
N VAL A 14 -12.61 -12.13 -8.98
CA VAL A 14 -11.69 -11.05 -9.33
C VAL A 14 -10.93 -11.43 -10.59
N THR A 15 -11.04 -10.60 -11.62
CA THR A 15 -10.43 -10.84 -12.94
C THR A 15 -8.95 -10.47 -12.97
N ILE A 16 -8.55 -9.38 -12.28
CA ILE A 16 -7.18 -8.86 -12.31
C ILE A 16 -6.76 -8.42 -10.91
N TRP A 17 -5.55 -8.83 -10.51
CA TRP A 17 -4.90 -8.39 -9.29
C TRP A 17 -3.75 -7.45 -9.61
N ASN A 18 -3.91 -6.18 -9.26
CA ASN A 18 -2.85 -5.19 -9.37
C ASN A 18 -2.14 -5.04 -8.02
N HIS A 19 -0.86 -5.37 -7.99
CA HIS A 19 -0.02 -5.25 -6.80
C HIS A 19 0.89 -4.04 -6.93
N VAL A 20 0.79 -3.11 -5.99
CA VAL A 20 1.74 -2.01 -5.87
C VAL A 20 2.98 -2.43 -5.08
N VAL A 21 4.16 -2.00 -5.52
CA VAL A 21 5.42 -2.30 -4.83
C VAL A 21 5.55 -1.49 -3.54
N SER A 22 6.30 -2.04 -2.58
CA SER A 22 6.65 -1.30 -1.36
C SER A 22 7.70 -0.23 -1.66
N ILE A 23 7.63 0.87 -0.92
CA ILE A 23 8.64 1.93 -0.99
C ILE A 23 9.83 1.63 -0.08
N ASN A 24 11.00 2.12 -0.47
CA ASN A 24 12.23 2.06 0.31
C ASN A 24 12.54 3.46 0.89
N ILE A 25 12.97 3.51 2.13
CA ILE A 25 13.48 4.73 2.78
C ILE A 25 14.95 4.50 3.07
N LYS A 26 15.83 5.33 2.49
CA LYS A 26 17.29 5.21 2.64
C LYS A 26 17.82 3.80 2.32
N GLY A 27 17.29 3.18 1.26
CA GLY A 27 17.70 1.83 0.83
C GLY A 27 17.09 0.68 1.64
N VAL A 28 16.31 0.95 2.69
CA VAL A 28 15.64 -0.07 3.49
C VAL A 28 14.15 -0.11 3.16
N LYS A 29 13.61 -1.30 2.92
CA LYS A 29 12.18 -1.47 2.65
C LYS A 29 11.35 -1.05 3.86
N MET A 30 10.32 -0.25 3.60
CA MET A 30 9.46 0.27 4.65
C MET A 30 8.56 -0.83 5.21
N TYR A 31 8.65 -1.05 6.52
CA TYR A 31 7.82 -2.01 7.25
C TYR A 31 7.35 -1.39 8.56
N LYS A 32 6.11 -1.72 8.98
CA LYS A 32 5.51 -1.17 10.21
C LYS A 32 6.30 -1.54 11.48
N SER A 33 6.91 -2.73 11.52
CA SER A 33 7.70 -3.21 12.65
C SER A 33 9.04 -2.50 12.80
N PHE A 34 9.58 -1.97 11.71
CA PHE A 34 10.78 -1.14 11.74
C PHE A 34 10.28 0.29 11.94
N ALA A 35 10.51 0.88 13.12
CA ALA A 35 10.06 2.24 13.53
C ALA A 35 10.39 3.39 12.54
N SER A 36 11.06 3.07 11.44
CA SER A 36 11.33 3.82 10.21
C SER A 36 10.13 4.21 9.34
N THR A 37 8.88 3.91 9.69
CA THR A 37 7.73 4.23 8.82
C THR A 37 7.19 5.64 9.13
N PRO A 38 7.54 6.69 8.35
CA PRO A 38 6.97 8.01 8.54
C PRO A 38 5.48 7.97 8.25
N ARG A 39 4.69 8.67 9.07
CA ARG A 39 3.25 8.80 8.82
C ARG A 39 3.06 9.83 7.71
N ILE A 40 2.13 9.57 6.79
CA ILE A 40 1.80 10.52 5.71
C ILE A 40 1.48 11.92 6.25
N ARG A 41 0.81 11.98 7.42
CA ARG A 41 0.47 13.23 8.10
C ARG A 41 1.67 14.09 8.50
N ASP A 42 2.80 13.47 8.76
CA ASP A 42 4.03 14.16 9.16
C ASP A 42 4.79 14.65 7.92
N ILE A 43 4.70 13.89 6.82
CA ILE A 43 5.31 14.23 5.52
C ILE A 43 4.59 15.42 4.88
N ILE A 44 3.25 15.43 4.87
CA ILE A 44 2.46 16.53 4.26
C ILE A 44 2.57 17.86 5.01
N LYS A 45 2.99 17.84 6.29
CA LYS A 45 3.31 19.07 7.03
C LYS A 45 4.57 19.74 6.48
N LYS A 46 5.48 18.97 5.88
CA LYS A 46 6.78 19.42 5.39
C LYS A 46 6.78 19.65 3.88
N TYR A 47 6.02 18.86 3.12
CA TYR A 47 6.02 18.88 1.66
C TYR A 47 4.61 19.07 1.10
N ASN A 48 4.52 19.82 -0.01
CA ASN A 48 3.26 19.95 -0.73
C ASN A 48 2.78 18.58 -1.23
N PRO A 49 1.51 18.19 -1.02
CA PRO A 49 0.99 16.90 -1.46
C PRO A 49 1.13 16.62 -2.96
N ASN A 50 1.12 17.66 -3.80
CA ASN A 50 1.30 17.50 -5.24
C ASN A 50 2.75 17.14 -5.59
N ILE A 51 3.72 17.60 -4.81
CA ILE A 51 5.13 17.21 -4.97
C ILE A 51 5.33 15.74 -4.57
N LEU A 52 4.59 15.24 -3.58
CA LEU A 52 4.64 13.83 -3.17
C LEU A 52 3.96 12.87 -4.15
N ARG A 53 3.07 13.39 -5.00
CA ARG A 53 2.32 12.62 -5.99
C ARG A 53 2.98 12.58 -7.37
N LEU A 54 3.83 13.57 -7.65
CA LEU A 54 4.67 13.61 -8.84
C LEU A 54 5.67 12.46 -8.80
#